data_AF-A0A0G4PPG9-F1
#
_entry.id   AF-A0A0G4PPG9-F1
#
_cell.length_a   1.000
_cell.length_b   1.000
_cell.length_c   1.000
_cell.angle_alpha   90.00
_cell.angle_beta   90.00
_cell.angle_gamma   90.00
#
_symmetry.space_group_name_H-M   'P 1'
#
loop_
_entity.id
_entity.type
_entity.pdbx_description
1 polymer ?
#
loop_
_entity_poly.entity_id
_entity_poly.type
_entity_poly.pdbx_seq_one_letter_code
_entity_poly.pdbx_strand_id
1 'polypeptide(L)'
;MKFDGGLCILGKLEGTVWMEKVNQARKDGTLAAWVTTLLPGKPSCQFDALSIKGSFNLCQKVYADDGTAYMLRLPFAGDVSSDHADEKVAMEIEAIDLVRKKTTIPVPKIYAWGLAKANPFGLGPFMLMEFIPGVDLHTKLCGDKLEILQEDIPDRDVEFVYRQVANFMLQLFAIDFPRIGSLPTPVTGFPVPVRPLTQKAHDILDVGGVDTFGDRTQGFSTTSEYFHHTINQDKQQLREQLNSVREEEEGETTFGSLEILESMIPEMVNKDYDQGPFKLIWDGFTPSNMIVRSQDDLIIMGVVDLEWVYAGPAQLFASAPWWLLFDRPIDDNWDAVDGEPPKIAKRYFKHLEMFKRVLGEEEGKLPESQNEVSKLVAWSEESGAMWFHMLVSNGFFESTTCPCFQLQQRVGAEKWEEQIVKVFDQKEPGEILDKKPGDMKLYNERLEKIREILGWLGCEAITKKNCISRIRNVVGKGASEEIEEPSLLERFALPWL
;
A
#
# COMPACT_ATOMS: atom_id res chain seq x y z
N MET A 1 10.89 -4.00 9.11
CA MET A 1 10.17 -2.70 9.07
C MET A 1 10.20 -1.95 10.41
N LYS A 2 10.60 -0.68 10.38
CA LYS A 2 10.73 0.21 11.54
C LYS A 2 9.46 1.04 11.76
N PHE A 3 8.36 0.44 12.20
CA PHE A 3 7.14 1.21 12.53
C PHE A 3 7.27 1.96 13.86
N ASP A 4 6.59 3.10 13.99
CA ASP A 4 6.42 3.81 15.26
C ASP A 4 5.40 3.07 16.12
N GLY A 5 5.85 2.54 17.26
CA GLY A 5 5.00 1.75 18.15
C GLY A 5 3.85 2.55 18.76
N GLY A 6 4.03 3.85 18.98
CA GLY A 6 3.00 4.73 19.53
C GLY A 6 1.86 4.97 18.53
N LEU A 7 2.20 5.24 17.27
CA LEU A 7 1.24 5.34 16.18
C LEU A 7 0.50 4.02 15.93
N CYS A 8 1.22 2.89 15.95
CA CYS A 8 0.60 1.57 15.82
C CYS A 8 -0.42 1.29 16.95
N ILE A 9 -0.13 1.70 18.18
CA ILE A 9 -1.06 1.58 19.32
C ILE A 9 -2.27 2.50 19.11
N LEU A 10 -2.03 3.73 18.68
CA LEU A 10 -3.09 4.71 18.41
C LEU A 10 -4.06 4.19 17.35
N GLY A 11 -3.55 3.74 16.20
CA GLY A 11 -4.36 3.19 15.11
C GLY A 11 -5.20 1.99 15.55
N LYS A 12 -4.62 1.05 16.31
CA LYS A 12 -5.37 -0.09 16.88
C LYS A 12 -6.52 0.34 17.80
N LEU A 13 -6.32 1.35 18.65
CA LEU A 13 -7.36 1.87 19.53
C LEU A 13 -8.46 2.59 18.75
N GLU A 14 -8.08 3.41 17.77
CA GLU A 14 -9.01 4.10 16.88
C GLU A 14 -9.86 3.11 16.08
N GLY A 15 -9.24 2.10 15.49
CA GLY A 15 -9.91 1.02 14.78
C GLY A 15 -10.86 0.23 15.67
N THR A 16 -10.48 -0.01 16.93
CA THR A 16 -11.37 -0.66 17.91
C THR A 16 -12.63 0.17 18.16
N VAL A 17 -12.48 1.46 18.47
CA VAL A 17 -13.62 2.37 18.72
C VAL A 17 -14.47 2.55 17.47
N TRP A 18 -13.85 2.59 16.30
CA TRP A 18 -14.55 2.67 15.03
C TRP A 18 -15.35 1.40 14.74
N MET A 19 -14.77 0.21 14.93
CA MET A 19 -15.46 -1.07 14.79
C MET A 19 -16.64 -1.22 15.76
N GLU A 20 -16.52 -0.72 16.98
CA GLU A 20 -17.65 -0.67 17.94
C GLU A 20 -18.83 0.14 17.36
N LYS A 21 -18.56 1.29 16.74
CA LYS A 21 -19.60 2.10 16.08
C LYS A 21 -20.23 1.38 14.89
N VAL A 22 -19.43 0.73 14.04
CA VAL A 22 -19.93 -0.07 12.91
C VAL A 22 -20.85 -1.17 13.42
N ASN A 23 -20.39 -1.93 14.42
CA ASN A 23 -21.14 -3.06 14.98
C ASN A 23 -22.43 -2.59 15.66
N GLN A 24 -22.41 -1.45 16.35
CA GLN A 24 -23.60 -0.85 16.94
C GLN A 24 -24.62 -0.45 15.86
N ALA A 25 -24.18 0.27 14.82
CA ALA A 25 -25.05 0.68 13.71
C ALA A 25 -25.65 -0.52 12.95
N ARG A 26 -24.91 -1.63 12.85
CA ARG A 26 -25.42 -2.90 12.32
C ARG A 26 -26.46 -3.54 13.23
N LYS A 27 -26.15 -3.66 14.52
CA LYS A 27 -27.02 -4.29 15.52
C LYS A 27 -28.36 -3.56 15.64
N ASP A 28 -28.33 -2.24 15.56
CA ASP A 28 -29.53 -1.40 15.62
C ASP A 28 -30.32 -1.38 14.30
N GLY A 29 -29.82 -2.04 13.24
CA GLY A 29 -30.44 -2.05 11.91
C GLY A 29 -30.36 -0.71 11.16
N THR A 30 -29.77 0.33 11.76
CA THR A 30 -29.69 1.67 11.18
C THR A 30 -28.77 1.70 9.97
N LEU A 31 -27.65 0.97 10.01
CA LEU A 31 -26.75 0.85 8.87
C LEU A 31 -27.44 0.18 7.67
N ALA A 32 -28.24 -0.86 7.91
CA ALA A 32 -28.97 -1.57 6.87
C ALA A 32 -30.05 -0.68 6.24
N ALA A 33 -30.82 0.03 7.08
CA ALA A 33 -31.80 1.01 6.62
C ALA A 33 -31.18 2.12 5.77
N TRP A 34 -29.97 2.59 6.13
CA TRP A 34 -29.24 3.56 5.33
C TRP A 34 -28.77 2.98 4.00
N VAL A 35 -28.19 1.77 3.97
CA VAL A 35 -27.79 1.11 2.71
C VAL A 35 -28.98 0.93 1.77
N THR A 36 -30.16 0.57 2.29
CA THR A 36 -31.40 0.54 1.50
C THR A 36 -31.67 1.87 0.78
N THR A 37 -31.40 3.02 1.41
CA THR A 37 -31.63 4.32 0.76
C THR A 37 -30.69 4.61 -0.41
N LEU A 38 -29.53 3.96 -0.43
CA LEU A 38 -28.49 4.13 -1.45
C LEU A 38 -28.77 3.30 -2.71
N LEU A 39 -29.60 2.26 -2.60
CA LEU A 39 -29.85 1.33 -3.70
C LEU A 39 -31.06 1.76 -4.56
N PRO A 40 -31.01 1.54 -5.89
CA PRO A 40 -32.17 1.71 -6.76
C PRO A 40 -33.34 0.86 -6.29
N GLY A 41 -34.55 1.42 -6.28
CA GLY A 41 -35.77 0.72 -5.82
C GLY A 41 -35.88 0.57 -4.30
N LYS A 42 -34.82 0.92 -3.53
CA LYS A 42 -34.77 0.89 -2.07
C LYS A 42 -35.23 -0.45 -1.46
N PRO A 43 -34.64 -1.59 -1.88
CA PRO A 43 -34.97 -2.88 -1.30
C PRO A 43 -34.56 -2.93 0.18
N SER A 44 -35.29 -3.67 1.01
CA SER A 44 -34.80 -3.97 2.36
C SER A 44 -33.50 -4.74 2.25
N CYS A 45 -32.56 -4.44 3.14
CA CYS A 45 -31.21 -4.95 3.11
C CYS A 45 -30.87 -5.61 4.44
N GLN A 46 -30.07 -6.68 4.39
CA GLN A 46 -29.53 -7.36 5.55
C GLN A 46 -28.04 -7.62 5.36
N PHE A 47 -27.26 -7.40 6.41
CA PHE A 47 -25.83 -7.70 6.38
C PHE A 47 -25.59 -9.19 6.61
N ASP A 48 -24.63 -9.75 5.90
CA ASP A 48 -24.06 -11.06 6.23
C ASP A 48 -23.47 -11.04 7.65
N ALA A 49 -23.51 -12.16 8.36
CA ALA A 49 -22.96 -12.24 9.71
C ALA A 49 -21.46 -11.95 9.72
N LEU A 50 -20.75 -12.36 8.67
CA LEU A 50 -19.31 -12.17 8.55
C LEU A 50 -18.98 -10.84 7.86
N SER A 51 -17.92 -10.19 8.34
CA SER A 51 -17.25 -9.08 7.66
C SER A 51 -15.84 -9.51 7.27
N ILE A 52 -15.37 -9.00 6.14
CA ILE A 52 -14.01 -9.23 5.66
C ILE A 52 -13.20 -7.98 6.01
N LYS A 53 -12.16 -8.14 6.82
CA LYS A 53 -11.19 -7.06 7.11
C LYS A 53 -9.96 -7.29 6.22
N GLY A 54 -9.69 -6.38 5.30
CA GLY A 54 -8.40 -6.31 4.58
C GLY A 54 -7.42 -5.38 5.29
N SER A 55 -6.30 -5.06 4.64
CA SER A 55 -5.28 -4.16 5.23
C SER A 55 -5.82 -2.75 5.48
N PHE A 56 -6.59 -2.20 4.55
CA PHE A 56 -7.02 -0.80 4.60
C PHE A 56 -8.54 -0.62 4.72
N ASN A 57 -9.33 -1.71 4.69
CA ASN A 57 -10.78 -1.61 4.55
C ASN A 57 -11.53 -2.69 5.32
N LEU A 58 -12.72 -2.32 5.77
CA LEU A 58 -13.78 -3.24 6.15
C LEU A 58 -14.75 -3.42 4.99
N CYS A 59 -14.90 -4.67 4.55
CA CYS A 59 -15.82 -5.11 3.52
C CYS A 59 -16.98 -5.87 4.17
N GLN A 60 -18.21 -5.39 3.95
CA GLN A 60 -19.43 -5.93 4.54
C GLN A 60 -20.39 -6.33 3.43
N LYS A 61 -20.64 -7.64 3.33
CA LYS A 61 -21.59 -8.17 2.37
C LYS A 61 -23.02 -7.85 2.80
N VAL A 62 -23.83 -7.40 1.86
CA VAL A 62 -25.23 -7.01 2.05
C VAL A 62 -26.10 -7.79 1.07
N TYR A 63 -27.20 -8.36 1.54
CA TYR A 63 -28.23 -8.98 0.71
C TYR A 63 -29.47 -8.11 0.67
N ALA A 64 -30.01 -7.88 -0.52
CA ALA A 64 -31.36 -7.38 -0.69
C ALA A 64 -32.38 -8.52 -0.58
N ASP A 65 -33.65 -8.17 -0.32
CA ASP A 65 -34.76 -9.13 -0.22
C ASP A 65 -34.95 -9.99 -1.49
N ASP A 66 -34.52 -9.51 -2.66
CA ASP A 66 -34.56 -10.24 -3.93
C ASP A 66 -33.40 -11.25 -4.10
N GLY A 67 -32.52 -11.35 -3.10
CA GLY A 67 -31.35 -12.21 -3.09
C GLY A 67 -30.10 -11.60 -3.73
N THR A 68 -30.20 -10.38 -4.29
CA THR A 68 -29.03 -9.70 -4.87
C THR A 68 -28.03 -9.35 -3.78
N ALA A 69 -26.76 -9.68 -4.01
CA ALA A 69 -25.67 -9.37 -3.09
C ALA A 69 -24.89 -8.12 -3.52
N TYR A 70 -24.53 -7.31 -2.53
CA TYR A 70 -23.73 -6.11 -2.65
C TYR A 70 -22.59 -6.15 -1.63
N MET A 71 -21.60 -5.28 -1.81
CA MET A 71 -20.49 -5.09 -0.88
C MET A 71 -20.45 -3.62 -0.46
N LEU A 72 -20.67 -3.36 0.83
CA LEU A 72 -20.36 -2.08 1.44
C LEU A 72 -18.90 -2.10 1.89
N ARG A 73 -18.11 -1.15 1.41
CA ARG A 73 -16.71 -1.00 1.76
C ARG A 73 -16.48 0.34 2.45
N LEU A 74 -15.72 0.29 3.53
CA LEU A 74 -15.37 1.42 4.37
C LEU A 74 -13.86 1.39 4.62
N PRO A 75 -13.10 2.48 4.39
CA PRO A 75 -11.72 2.55 4.84
C PRO A 75 -11.64 2.33 6.36
N PHE A 76 -10.72 1.48 6.78
CA PHE A 76 -10.59 1.07 8.17
C PHE A 76 -9.88 2.17 8.96
N ALA A 77 -10.56 2.75 9.94
CA ALA A 77 -9.96 3.79 10.78
C ALA A 77 -8.77 3.23 11.56
N GLY A 78 -7.65 3.94 11.52
CA GLY A 78 -6.41 3.54 12.18
C GLY A 78 -5.47 2.67 11.33
N ASP A 79 -5.93 2.18 10.18
CA ASP A 79 -5.06 1.65 9.12
C ASP A 79 -5.02 2.63 7.91
N VAL A 80 -5.91 3.62 7.87
CA VAL A 80 -5.93 4.72 6.89
C VAL A 80 -6.07 6.05 7.62
N SER A 81 -5.17 6.99 7.33
CA SER A 81 -5.25 8.36 7.83
C SER A 81 -6.58 9.03 7.48
N SER A 82 -7.26 9.61 8.48
CA SER A 82 -8.55 10.28 8.30
C SER A 82 -8.49 11.45 7.31
N ASP A 83 -7.33 12.08 7.20
CA ASP A 83 -7.11 13.23 6.33
C ASP A 83 -7.00 12.83 4.85
N HIS A 84 -6.66 11.56 4.59
CA HIS A 84 -6.45 11.02 3.25
C HIS A 84 -7.52 9.99 2.83
N ALA A 85 -8.40 9.57 3.74
CA ALA A 85 -9.44 8.59 3.42
C ALA A 85 -10.38 9.03 2.29
N ASP A 86 -10.77 10.31 2.27
CA ASP A 86 -11.62 10.88 1.22
C ASP A 86 -10.91 10.89 -0.14
N GLU A 87 -9.63 11.29 -0.16
CA GLU A 87 -8.78 11.27 -1.36
C GLU A 87 -8.63 9.85 -1.89
N LYS A 88 -8.34 8.88 -1.02
CA LYS A 88 -8.19 7.47 -1.35
C LYS A 88 -9.45 6.89 -2.00
N VAL A 89 -10.64 7.10 -1.40
CA VAL A 89 -11.91 6.61 -1.97
C VAL A 89 -12.23 7.32 -3.28
N ALA A 90 -11.99 8.63 -3.38
CA ALA A 90 -12.22 9.35 -4.63
C ALA A 90 -11.36 8.77 -5.78
N MET A 91 -10.07 8.52 -5.55
CA MET A 91 -9.17 7.94 -6.55
C MET A 91 -9.59 6.52 -6.97
N GLU A 92 -10.03 5.68 -6.03
CA GLU A 92 -10.52 4.34 -6.34
C GLU A 92 -11.77 4.39 -7.25
N ILE A 93 -12.71 5.32 -6.98
CA ILE A 93 -13.90 5.51 -7.81
C ILE A 93 -13.52 5.96 -9.23
N GLU A 94 -12.57 6.89 -9.38
CA GLU A 94 -12.08 7.31 -10.70
C GLU A 94 -11.42 6.16 -11.45
N ALA A 95 -10.59 5.36 -10.78
CA ALA A 95 -9.92 4.22 -11.40
C ALA A 95 -10.91 3.14 -11.85
N ILE A 96 -11.90 2.78 -11.01
CA ILE A 96 -12.92 1.79 -11.38
C ILE A 96 -13.71 2.25 -12.61
N ASP A 97 -14.11 3.52 -12.65
CA ASP A 97 -14.83 4.07 -13.81
C ASP A 97 -13.96 4.08 -15.07
N LEU A 98 -12.70 4.50 -14.95
CA LEU A 98 -11.75 4.55 -16.06
C LEU A 98 -11.48 3.14 -16.63
N VAL A 99 -11.14 2.18 -15.77
CA VAL A 99 -10.87 0.79 -16.15
C VAL A 99 -12.10 0.18 -16.82
N ARG A 100 -13.31 0.37 -16.26
CA ARG A 100 -14.56 -0.11 -16.85
C ARG A 100 -14.82 0.47 -18.24
N LYS A 101 -14.52 1.75 -18.47
CA LYS A 101 -14.76 2.43 -19.74
C LYS A 101 -13.74 2.09 -20.82
N LYS A 102 -12.50 1.78 -20.43
CA LYS A 102 -11.35 1.65 -21.35
C LYS A 102 -10.90 0.21 -21.57
N THR A 103 -11.33 -0.72 -20.74
CA THR A 103 -10.86 -2.11 -20.77
C THR A 103 -12.02 -3.10 -20.68
N THR A 104 -11.73 -4.38 -20.87
CA THR A 104 -12.64 -5.49 -20.61
C THR A 104 -12.41 -6.12 -19.23
N ILE A 105 -11.59 -5.51 -18.38
CA ILE A 105 -11.25 -6.04 -17.06
C ILE A 105 -12.52 -6.03 -16.19
N PRO A 106 -12.87 -7.17 -15.54
CA PRO A 106 -14.11 -7.27 -14.78
C PRO A 106 -13.98 -6.59 -13.42
N VAL A 107 -14.09 -5.26 -13.38
CA VAL A 107 -14.16 -4.49 -12.13
C VAL A 107 -15.61 -4.46 -11.59
N PRO A 108 -15.84 -4.29 -10.26
CA PRO A 108 -17.18 -4.28 -9.67
C PRO A 108 -17.98 -3.03 -10.04
N LYS A 109 -19.29 -3.19 -10.28
CA LYS A 109 -20.17 -2.03 -10.53
C LYS A 109 -20.38 -1.22 -9.26
N ILE A 110 -20.22 0.10 -9.33
CA ILE A 110 -20.53 1.00 -8.22
C ILE A 110 -22.01 1.37 -8.24
N TYR A 111 -22.67 1.22 -7.08
CA TYR A 111 -24.07 1.60 -6.88
C TYR A 111 -24.20 2.93 -6.15
N ALA A 112 -23.37 3.16 -5.14
CA ALA A 112 -23.28 4.42 -4.42
C ALA A 112 -21.88 4.60 -3.86
N TRP A 113 -21.50 5.84 -3.58
CA TRP A 113 -20.29 6.17 -2.85
C TRP A 113 -20.49 7.54 -2.20
N GLY A 114 -19.62 7.89 -1.26
CA GLY A 114 -19.64 9.21 -0.65
C GLY A 114 -18.42 9.50 0.20
N LEU A 115 -18.08 10.78 0.30
CA LEU A 115 -17.05 11.28 1.20
C LEU A 115 -17.50 11.19 2.66
N ALA A 116 -16.57 11.37 3.61
CA ALA A 116 -16.83 11.26 5.04
C ALA A 116 -18.04 12.08 5.51
N LYS A 117 -18.21 13.29 4.98
CA LYS A 117 -19.33 14.19 5.31
C LYS A 117 -20.71 13.65 4.88
N ALA A 118 -20.76 12.76 3.89
CA ALA A 118 -21.99 12.14 3.41
C ALA A 118 -22.38 10.90 4.22
N ASN A 119 -21.49 10.39 5.07
CA ASN A 119 -21.77 9.23 5.91
C ASN A 119 -22.41 9.66 7.25
N PRO A 120 -23.71 9.37 7.47
CA PRO A 120 -24.45 9.88 8.63
C PRO A 120 -23.97 9.28 9.97
N PHE A 121 -23.20 8.20 9.93
CA PHE A 121 -22.66 7.52 11.11
C PHE A 121 -21.26 8.03 11.50
N GLY A 122 -20.66 8.92 10.69
CA GLY A 122 -19.30 9.39 10.91
C GLY A 122 -18.26 8.27 10.83
N LEU A 123 -18.50 7.28 9.96
CA LEU A 123 -17.61 6.13 9.75
C LEU A 123 -16.53 6.38 8.67
N GLY A 124 -16.44 7.62 8.16
CA GLY A 124 -15.56 7.95 7.04
C GLY A 124 -16.26 7.80 5.68
N PRO A 125 -15.52 7.96 4.57
CA PRO A 125 -16.07 7.75 3.24
C PRO A 125 -16.47 6.29 3.04
N PHE A 126 -17.23 6.02 1.98
CA PHE A 126 -17.74 4.69 1.70
C PHE A 126 -17.93 4.46 0.20
N MET A 127 -17.99 3.20 -0.17
CA MET A 127 -18.50 2.77 -1.47
C MET A 127 -19.38 1.53 -1.31
N LEU A 128 -20.48 1.51 -2.05
CA LEU A 128 -21.40 0.39 -2.17
C LEU A 128 -21.31 -0.13 -3.61
N MET A 129 -20.88 -1.37 -3.75
CA MET A 129 -20.54 -1.96 -5.04
C MET A 129 -21.16 -3.34 -5.21
N GLU A 130 -21.09 -3.85 -6.44
CA GLU A 130 -21.42 -5.22 -6.79
C GLU A 130 -20.60 -6.21 -5.97
N PHE A 131 -21.28 -7.23 -5.44
CA PHE A 131 -20.59 -8.39 -4.89
C PHE A 131 -20.27 -9.36 -6.03
N ILE A 132 -18.99 -9.64 -6.24
CA ILE A 132 -18.54 -10.60 -7.25
C ILE A 132 -18.46 -11.99 -6.61
N PRO A 133 -19.32 -12.96 -6.98
CA PRO A 133 -19.25 -14.30 -6.44
C PRO A 133 -18.06 -15.06 -7.02
N GLY A 134 -17.37 -15.83 -6.19
CA GLY A 134 -16.26 -16.68 -6.61
C GLY A 134 -15.34 -17.05 -5.46
N VAL A 135 -14.13 -17.46 -5.81
CA VAL A 135 -13.05 -17.81 -4.89
C VAL A 135 -11.93 -16.78 -5.04
N ASP A 136 -11.45 -16.26 -3.93
CA ASP A 136 -10.25 -15.44 -3.89
C ASP A 136 -9.04 -16.24 -4.39
N LEU A 137 -8.31 -15.66 -5.33
CA LEU A 137 -7.18 -16.30 -5.98
C LEU A 137 -5.98 -16.47 -5.05
N HIS A 138 -5.77 -15.58 -4.06
CA HIS A 138 -4.76 -15.81 -3.02
C HIS A 138 -5.08 -17.08 -2.24
N THR A 139 -6.30 -17.19 -1.72
CA THR A 139 -6.76 -18.40 -1.02
C THR A 139 -6.63 -19.64 -1.90
N LYS A 140 -6.93 -19.54 -3.21
CA LYS A 140 -6.81 -20.66 -4.15
C LYS A 140 -5.36 -21.11 -4.37
N LEU A 141 -4.43 -20.17 -4.48
CA LEU A 141 -3.05 -20.43 -4.91
C LEU A 141 -2.04 -20.52 -3.76
N CYS A 142 -2.30 -19.90 -2.62
CA CYS A 142 -1.47 -19.95 -1.43
C CYS A 142 -2.09 -20.86 -0.35
N GLY A 143 -3.42 -21.01 -0.34
CA GLY A 143 -4.16 -21.70 0.73
C GLY A 143 -4.34 -20.83 1.96
N ASP A 144 -4.95 -21.41 3.00
CA ASP A 144 -5.40 -20.64 4.18
C ASP A 144 -4.26 -20.21 5.13
N LYS A 145 -3.05 -20.74 4.95
CA LYS A 145 -1.94 -20.60 5.92
C LYS A 145 -0.63 -20.09 5.34
N LEU A 146 -0.49 -20.07 4.02
CA LEU A 146 0.75 -19.63 3.37
C LEU A 146 0.51 -18.23 2.81
N GLU A 147 1.53 -17.39 2.96
CA GLU A 147 1.60 -16.05 2.34
C GLU A 147 2.20 -16.12 0.93
N ILE A 148 2.62 -17.32 0.52
CA ILE A 148 3.30 -17.59 -0.75
C ILE A 148 2.56 -18.67 -1.55
N LEU A 149 2.68 -18.59 -2.88
CA LEU A 149 2.21 -19.61 -3.83
C LEU A 149 2.57 -21.02 -3.34
N GLN A 150 1.67 -21.98 -3.44
CA GLN A 150 1.93 -23.38 -3.08
C GLN A 150 2.89 -24.06 -4.06
N GLU A 151 3.78 -24.92 -3.57
CA GLU A 151 4.80 -25.59 -4.40
C GLU A 151 4.22 -26.67 -5.32
N ASP A 152 3.11 -27.29 -4.93
CA ASP A 152 2.47 -28.42 -5.63
C ASP A 152 1.39 -27.98 -6.63
N ILE A 153 1.20 -26.68 -6.85
CA ILE A 153 0.26 -26.19 -7.85
C ILE A 153 0.75 -26.55 -9.26
N PRO A 154 -0.11 -27.15 -10.09
CA PRO A 154 0.24 -27.44 -11.47
C PRO A 154 0.66 -26.19 -12.24
N ASP A 155 1.81 -26.23 -12.91
CA ASP A 155 2.31 -25.12 -13.74
C ASP A 155 1.26 -24.64 -14.77
N ARG A 156 0.41 -25.55 -15.28
CA ARG A 156 -0.69 -25.20 -16.20
C ARG A 156 -1.72 -24.24 -15.58
N ASP A 157 -1.99 -24.36 -14.28
CA ASP A 157 -3.00 -23.60 -13.56
C ASP A 157 -2.44 -22.19 -13.30
N VAL A 158 -1.16 -22.10 -12.90
CA VAL A 158 -0.43 -20.84 -12.77
C VAL A 158 -0.32 -20.12 -14.11
N GLU A 159 0.04 -20.84 -15.17
CA GLU A 159 0.14 -20.28 -16.52
C GLU A 159 -1.21 -19.71 -16.99
N PHE A 160 -2.31 -20.42 -16.71
CA PHE A 160 -3.66 -19.98 -17.07
C PHE A 160 -4.05 -18.66 -16.37
N VAL A 161 -3.68 -18.51 -15.10
CA VAL A 161 -3.86 -17.26 -14.35
C VAL A 161 -2.99 -16.16 -14.93
N TYR A 162 -1.69 -16.42 -15.11
CA TYR A 162 -0.74 -15.45 -15.65
C TYR A 162 -1.15 -14.93 -17.01
N ARG A 163 -1.78 -15.77 -17.85
CA ARG A 163 -2.28 -15.36 -19.16
C ARG A 163 -3.38 -14.33 -19.09
N GLN A 164 -4.31 -14.49 -18.16
CA GLN A 164 -5.37 -13.51 -17.93
C GLN A 164 -4.79 -12.22 -17.34
N VAL A 165 -3.87 -12.32 -16.39
CA VAL A 165 -3.20 -11.15 -15.79
C VAL A 165 -2.37 -10.37 -16.81
N ALA A 166 -1.62 -11.06 -17.66
CA ALA A 166 -0.88 -10.45 -18.77
C ALA A 166 -1.82 -9.70 -19.72
N ASN A 167 -2.96 -10.30 -20.06
CA ASN A 167 -3.97 -9.62 -20.87
C ASN A 167 -4.50 -8.34 -20.18
N PHE A 168 -4.74 -8.38 -18.86
CA PHE A 168 -5.14 -7.19 -18.10
C PHE A 168 -4.04 -6.12 -18.10
N MET A 169 -2.78 -6.52 -17.89
CA MET A 169 -1.64 -5.59 -17.93
C MET A 169 -1.54 -4.87 -19.27
N LEU A 170 -1.68 -5.59 -20.39
CA LEU A 170 -1.64 -5.01 -21.73
C LEU A 170 -2.76 -3.97 -21.93
N GLN A 171 -3.97 -4.25 -21.43
CA GLN A 171 -5.09 -3.32 -21.51
C GLN A 171 -4.89 -2.07 -20.63
N LEU A 172 -4.38 -2.24 -19.41
CA LEU A 172 -4.09 -1.12 -18.51
C LEU A 172 -2.94 -0.25 -19.04
N PHE A 173 -1.92 -0.86 -19.64
CA PHE A 173 -0.79 -0.16 -20.24
C PHE A 173 -1.17 0.70 -21.45
N ALA A 174 -2.30 0.42 -22.10
CA ALA A 174 -2.83 1.27 -23.17
C ALA A 174 -3.47 2.58 -22.66
N ILE A 175 -3.58 2.78 -21.35
CA ILE A 175 -4.13 3.99 -20.75
C ILE A 175 -3.00 5.00 -20.47
N ASP A 176 -2.95 6.04 -21.29
CA ASP A 176 -1.91 7.07 -21.22
C ASP A 176 -2.33 8.29 -20.39
N PHE A 177 -1.34 8.84 -19.69
CA PHE A 177 -1.42 10.09 -18.95
C PHE A 177 -0.26 11.02 -19.36
N PRO A 178 -0.51 12.35 -19.39
CA PRO A 178 0.50 13.32 -19.80
C PRO A 178 1.49 13.67 -18.70
N ARG A 179 1.20 13.32 -17.44
CA ARG A 179 2.07 13.59 -16.29
C ARG A 179 1.91 12.53 -15.20
N ILE A 180 2.90 12.40 -14.34
CA ILE A 180 2.84 11.57 -13.13
C ILE A 180 2.12 12.37 -12.04
N GLY A 181 1.16 11.75 -11.36
CA GLY A 181 0.35 12.40 -10.33
C GLY A 181 -0.98 11.70 -10.06
N SER A 182 -1.82 12.34 -9.28
CA SER A 182 -3.20 11.90 -9.05
C SER A 182 -4.00 11.82 -10.35
N LEU A 183 -4.98 10.92 -10.38
CA LEU A 183 -5.86 10.77 -11.52
C LEU A 183 -6.75 12.02 -11.69
N PRO A 184 -7.12 12.40 -12.92
CA PRO A 184 -8.19 13.36 -13.15
C PRO A 184 -9.49 12.92 -12.46
N THR A 185 -10.30 13.87 -11.99
CA THR A 185 -11.52 13.58 -11.21
C THR A 185 -12.85 13.90 -11.92
N PRO A 186 -13.11 13.44 -13.15
CA PRO A 186 -14.35 13.76 -13.87
C PRO A 186 -15.61 13.12 -13.27
N VAL A 187 -15.48 12.05 -12.47
CA VAL A 187 -16.63 11.35 -11.87
C VAL A 187 -16.96 11.92 -10.49
N THR A 188 -15.94 12.10 -9.67
CA THR A 188 -16.06 12.48 -8.25
C THR A 188 -16.05 14.00 -8.07
N GLY A 189 -15.40 14.73 -8.98
CA GLY A 189 -15.16 16.17 -8.81
C GLY A 189 -14.29 16.50 -7.59
N PHE A 190 -13.59 15.51 -7.01
CA PHE A 190 -12.77 15.71 -5.83
C PHE A 190 -11.60 16.65 -6.17
N PRO A 191 -11.34 17.69 -5.36
CA PRO A 191 -10.26 18.65 -5.60
C PRO A 191 -8.91 18.05 -5.19
N VAL A 192 -8.48 17.01 -5.90
CA VAL A 192 -7.29 16.24 -5.57
C VAL A 192 -6.01 17.07 -5.74
N PRO A 193 -5.04 16.97 -4.82
CA PRO A 193 -3.69 17.44 -5.08
C PRO A 193 -3.10 16.77 -6.32
N VAL A 194 -2.27 17.48 -7.10
CA VAL A 194 -1.66 16.87 -8.31
C VAL A 194 -0.67 15.76 -7.95
N ARG A 195 -0.06 15.80 -6.77
CA ARG A 195 0.82 14.74 -6.26
C ARG A 195 0.09 13.39 -6.18
N PRO A 196 0.77 12.26 -6.43
CA PRO A 196 0.16 10.95 -6.25
C PRO A 196 0.03 10.61 -4.75
N LEU A 197 -1.10 10.01 -4.37
CA LEU A 197 -1.26 9.34 -3.08
C LEU A 197 -0.85 7.87 -3.23
N THR A 198 0.44 7.59 -3.10
CA THR A 198 1.00 6.23 -3.18
C THR A 198 0.86 5.50 -1.86
N GLN A 199 0.86 4.16 -1.89
CA GLN A 199 0.87 3.37 -0.66
C GLN A 199 2.14 3.66 0.16
N LYS A 200 3.30 3.81 -0.51
CA LYS A 200 4.57 4.19 0.13
C LYS A 200 4.46 5.46 0.97
N ALA A 201 3.93 6.54 0.38
CA ALA A 201 3.81 7.82 1.06
C ALA A 201 2.82 7.74 2.24
N HIS A 202 1.71 7.01 2.04
CA HIS A 202 0.76 6.73 3.09
C HIS A 202 1.38 5.97 4.27
N ASP A 203 2.07 4.86 4.01
CA ASP A 203 2.62 4.00 5.06
C ASP A 203 3.69 4.76 5.87
N ILE A 204 4.55 5.54 5.21
CA ILE A 204 5.55 6.39 5.89
C ILE A 204 4.87 7.42 6.83
N LEU A 205 3.73 7.98 6.41
CA LEU A 205 2.97 8.92 7.23
C LEU A 205 2.24 8.22 8.37
N ASP A 206 1.46 7.19 8.06
CA ASP A 206 0.51 6.56 8.99
C ASP A 206 1.21 5.77 10.09
N VAL A 207 2.21 4.96 9.72
CA VAL A 207 2.95 4.12 10.68
C VAL A 207 4.36 4.62 10.98
N GLY A 208 4.86 5.62 10.25
CA GLY A 208 6.16 6.28 10.52
C GLY A 208 6.05 7.70 11.09
N GLY A 209 4.90 8.36 10.95
CA GLY A 209 4.65 9.71 11.49
C GLY A 209 5.30 10.84 10.71
N VAL A 210 5.80 10.57 9.49
CA VAL A 210 6.52 11.54 8.67
C VAL A 210 5.73 11.86 7.40
N ASP A 211 5.37 13.13 7.23
CA ASP A 211 4.79 13.61 5.98
C ASP A 211 5.89 13.81 4.93
N THR A 212 5.88 12.94 3.91
CA THR A 212 6.85 12.93 2.81
C THR A 212 6.26 13.35 1.47
N PHE A 213 5.04 13.92 1.47
CA PHE A 213 4.38 14.34 0.23
C PHE A 213 5.08 15.53 -0.44
N GLY A 214 5.56 16.49 0.37
CA GLY A 214 6.19 17.74 -0.10
C GLY A 214 5.24 18.67 -0.88
N ASP A 215 5.76 19.82 -1.34
CA ASP A 215 5.02 20.70 -2.27
C ASP A 215 5.17 20.19 -3.71
N ARG A 216 4.10 19.58 -4.20
CA ARG A 216 4.02 18.95 -5.52
C ARG A 216 2.71 19.31 -6.21
N THR A 217 2.38 20.60 -6.19
CA THR A 217 1.21 21.16 -6.89
C THR A 217 1.23 20.96 -8.41
N GLN A 218 2.35 20.55 -9.00
CA GLN A 218 2.50 20.27 -10.42
C GLN A 218 2.75 18.78 -10.75
N GLY A 219 2.76 17.86 -9.79
CA GLY A 219 3.14 16.46 -10.09
C GLY A 219 4.55 16.36 -10.67
N PHE A 220 4.81 15.35 -11.51
CA PHE A 220 6.14 15.15 -12.13
C PHE A 220 6.05 15.08 -13.65
N SER A 221 7.05 15.66 -14.31
CA SER A 221 7.13 15.67 -15.78
C SER A 221 7.99 14.55 -16.33
N THR A 222 8.81 13.91 -15.48
CA THR A 222 9.72 12.83 -15.89
C THR A 222 9.76 11.69 -14.87
N THR A 223 10.11 10.50 -15.34
CA THR A 223 10.33 9.33 -14.47
C THR A 223 11.51 9.57 -13.53
N SER A 224 12.60 10.17 -14.03
CA SER A 224 13.77 10.48 -13.21
C SER A 224 13.42 11.40 -12.03
N GLU A 225 12.63 12.45 -12.28
CA GLU A 225 12.14 13.36 -11.23
C GLU A 225 11.32 12.63 -10.17
N TYR A 226 10.44 11.72 -10.61
CA TYR A 226 9.64 10.89 -9.72
C TYR A 226 10.51 9.95 -8.86
N PHE A 227 11.52 9.29 -9.44
CA PHE A 227 12.40 8.41 -8.68
C PHE A 227 13.29 9.15 -7.68
N HIS A 228 13.79 10.34 -8.03
CA HIS A 228 14.43 11.23 -7.06
C HIS A 228 13.47 11.54 -5.90
N HIS A 229 12.21 11.85 -6.20
CA HIS A 229 11.22 12.13 -5.17
C HIS A 229 10.99 10.93 -4.25
N THR A 230 10.74 9.73 -4.79
CA THR A 230 10.48 8.54 -3.96
C THR A 230 11.66 8.16 -3.06
N ILE A 231 12.91 8.30 -3.54
CA ILE A 231 14.10 8.06 -2.71
C ILE A 231 14.22 9.14 -1.62
N ASN A 232 13.91 10.39 -1.96
CA ASN A 232 13.90 11.48 -0.97
C ASN A 232 12.84 11.29 0.11
N GLN A 233 11.74 10.56 -0.14
CA GLN A 233 10.79 10.17 0.90
C GLN A 233 11.47 9.27 1.95
N ASP A 234 12.25 8.27 1.53
CA ASP A 234 12.98 7.40 2.46
C ASP A 234 14.07 8.15 3.21
N LYS A 235 14.80 9.05 2.52
CA LYS A 235 15.80 9.92 3.17
C LYS A 235 15.14 10.83 4.22
N GLN A 236 13.99 11.41 3.91
CA GLN A 236 13.24 12.25 4.85
C GLN A 236 12.71 11.43 6.02
N GLN A 237 12.17 10.24 5.77
CA GLN A 237 11.77 9.31 6.82
C GLN A 237 12.96 8.99 7.74
N LEU A 238 14.12 8.61 7.18
CA LEU A 238 15.34 8.34 7.94
C LEU A 238 15.73 9.54 8.81
N ARG A 239 15.64 10.76 8.26
CA ARG A 239 15.96 12.01 8.98
C ARG A 239 14.96 12.32 10.09
N GLU A 240 13.66 12.24 9.84
CA GLU A 240 12.63 12.80 10.72
C GLU A 240 11.98 11.79 11.67
N GLN A 241 11.91 10.52 11.29
CA GLN A 241 11.30 9.51 12.13
C GLN A 241 12.24 9.21 13.32
N LEU A 242 11.69 9.24 14.54
CA LEU A 242 12.51 9.19 15.75
C LEU A 242 13.21 7.84 15.93
N ASN A 243 12.57 6.75 15.51
CA ASN A 243 13.06 5.38 15.63
C ASN A 243 13.61 4.79 14.32
N SER A 244 14.01 5.65 13.38
CA SER A 244 14.52 5.22 12.07
C SER A 244 15.90 4.58 12.12
N VAL A 245 16.71 4.84 13.15
CA VAL A 245 18.06 4.30 13.32
C VAL A 245 18.20 3.79 14.74
N ARG A 246 18.47 2.48 14.89
CA ARG A 246 18.70 1.86 16.21
C ARG A 246 20.17 1.81 16.54
N GLU A 247 20.99 1.55 15.52
CA GLU A 247 22.45 1.45 15.61
C GLU A 247 23.08 2.35 14.55
N GLU A 248 24.23 2.95 14.88
CA GLU A 248 24.92 3.91 14.01
C GLU A 248 25.29 3.28 12.66
N GLU A 249 25.91 2.09 12.67
CA GLU A 249 26.30 1.33 11.48
C GLU A 249 25.11 1.01 10.54
N GLU A 250 23.95 0.69 11.12
CA GLU A 250 22.72 0.47 10.38
C GLU A 250 22.26 1.76 9.68
N GLY A 251 22.32 2.88 10.39
CA GLY A 251 22.02 4.21 9.86
C GLY A 251 22.97 4.61 8.75
N GLU A 252 24.27 4.32 8.92
CA GLU A 252 25.30 4.59 7.92
C GLU A 252 25.02 3.82 6.63
N THR A 253 24.83 2.51 6.77
CA THR A 253 24.56 1.61 5.65
C THR A 253 23.28 1.99 4.91
N THR A 254 22.22 2.33 5.65
CA THR A 254 20.93 2.73 5.08
C THR A 254 21.05 4.03 4.30
N PHE A 255 21.64 5.07 4.89
CA PHE A 255 21.81 6.37 4.24
C PHE A 255 22.72 6.25 3.01
N GLY A 256 23.88 5.59 3.15
CA GLY A 256 24.80 5.34 2.05
C GLY A 256 24.13 4.59 0.89
N SER A 257 23.32 3.58 1.19
CA SER A 257 22.57 2.84 0.17
C SER A 257 21.54 3.71 -0.56
N LEU A 258 20.85 4.63 0.15
CA LEU A 258 19.92 5.57 -0.47
C LEU A 258 20.62 6.58 -1.39
N GLU A 259 21.81 7.06 -1.02
CA GLU A 259 22.65 7.91 -1.89
C GLU A 259 23.10 7.18 -3.15
N ILE A 260 23.54 5.92 -2.99
CA ILE A 260 23.92 5.08 -4.13
C ILE A 260 22.73 4.85 -5.05
N LEU A 261 21.56 4.47 -4.51
CA LEU A 261 20.34 4.31 -5.29
C LEU A 261 19.98 5.59 -6.06
N GLU A 262 20.05 6.76 -5.42
CA GLU A 262 19.77 8.02 -6.12
C GLU A 262 20.77 8.26 -7.26
N SER A 263 22.04 7.93 -7.06
CA SER A 263 23.08 8.05 -8.10
C SER A 263 22.87 7.09 -9.28
N MET A 264 22.16 5.98 -9.09
CA MET A 264 21.87 4.97 -10.12
C MET A 264 20.71 5.36 -11.05
N ILE A 265 19.90 6.37 -10.70
CA ILE A 265 18.73 6.80 -11.49
C ILE A 265 19.06 6.98 -12.99
N PRO A 266 20.17 7.63 -13.40
CA PRO A 266 20.47 7.78 -14.82
C PRO A 266 20.61 6.46 -15.59
N GLU A 267 21.05 5.39 -14.93
CA GLU A 267 21.24 4.05 -15.50
C GLU A 267 19.99 3.17 -15.34
N MET A 268 19.20 3.38 -14.28
CA MET A 268 17.98 2.63 -13.96
C MET A 268 16.72 3.19 -14.63
N VAL A 269 16.84 4.26 -15.42
CA VAL A 269 15.76 4.86 -16.19
C VAL A 269 15.96 4.57 -17.68
N ASN A 270 15.01 3.84 -18.27
CA ASN A 270 14.85 3.73 -19.71
C ASN A 270 14.51 5.12 -20.29
N LYS A 271 15.42 5.65 -21.10
CA LYS A 271 15.34 7.02 -21.63
C LYS A 271 14.17 7.22 -22.59
N ASP A 272 13.75 6.17 -23.28
CA ASP A 272 12.63 6.24 -24.22
C ASP A 272 11.29 6.47 -23.49
N TYR A 273 11.23 6.18 -22.18
CA TYR A 273 10.05 6.31 -21.35
C TYR A 273 10.21 7.33 -20.21
N ASP A 274 11.31 8.11 -20.19
CA ASP A 274 11.54 9.09 -19.13
C ASP A 274 10.49 10.22 -19.17
N GLN A 275 10.10 10.67 -20.35
CA GLN A 275 9.14 11.77 -20.57
C GLN A 275 7.69 11.29 -20.78
N GLY A 276 7.43 9.99 -20.56
CA GLY A 276 6.12 9.37 -20.79
C GLY A 276 5.96 8.73 -22.19
N PRO A 277 4.73 8.33 -22.58
CA PRO A 277 3.50 8.53 -21.83
C PRO A 277 3.50 7.77 -20.50
N PHE A 278 2.85 8.35 -19.49
CA PHE A 278 2.73 7.75 -18.16
C PHE A 278 1.51 6.83 -18.12
N LYS A 279 1.50 5.87 -17.19
CA LYS A 279 0.53 4.76 -17.16
C LYS A 279 -0.25 4.74 -15.85
N LEU A 280 -1.38 4.04 -15.84
CA LEU A 280 -2.14 3.80 -14.62
C LEU A 280 -1.37 2.82 -13.73
N ILE A 281 -0.74 3.33 -12.68
CA ILE A 281 -0.15 2.51 -11.62
C ILE A 281 -1.23 2.21 -10.59
N TRP A 282 -1.22 0.96 -10.13
CA TRP A 282 -2.01 0.48 -9.03
C TRP A 282 -1.05 -0.32 -8.14
N ASP A 283 -0.68 0.25 -6.98
CA ASP A 283 0.32 -0.40 -6.08
C ASP A 283 -0.17 -1.78 -5.61
N GLY A 284 -1.49 -1.98 -5.50
CA GLY A 284 -2.14 -3.24 -5.18
C GLY A 284 -2.49 -4.14 -6.39
N PHE A 285 -1.96 -3.92 -7.58
CA PHE A 285 -2.21 -4.80 -8.74
C PHE A 285 -1.48 -6.14 -8.56
N THR A 286 -2.14 -7.07 -7.89
CA THR A 286 -1.67 -8.44 -7.63
C THR A 286 -2.83 -9.42 -7.83
N PRO A 287 -2.55 -10.68 -8.23
CA PRO A 287 -3.49 -11.77 -8.19
C PRO A 287 -4.25 -11.92 -6.85
N SER A 288 -3.71 -11.46 -5.72
CA SER A 288 -4.43 -11.45 -4.42
C SER A 288 -5.72 -10.64 -4.43
N ASN A 289 -5.87 -9.72 -5.38
CA ASN A 289 -7.05 -8.87 -5.54
C ASN A 289 -7.96 -9.34 -6.69
N MET A 290 -7.88 -10.64 -7.04
CA MET A 290 -8.62 -11.24 -8.14
C MET A 290 -9.50 -12.39 -7.65
N ILE A 291 -10.71 -12.46 -8.19
CA ILE A 291 -11.72 -13.47 -7.83
C ILE A 291 -11.93 -14.35 -9.05
N VAL A 292 -11.76 -15.67 -8.89
CA VAL A 292 -12.02 -16.66 -9.94
C VAL A 292 -13.39 -17.31 -9.78
N ARG A 293 -13.93 -17.84 -10.88
CA ARG A 293 -15.29 -18.40 -10.91
C ARG A 293 -15.51 -19.49 -9.87
N SER A 294 -14.55 -20.41 -9.72
CA SER A 294 -14.65 -21.51 -8.74
C SER A 294 -13.28 -22.14 -8.44
N GLN A 295 -13.26 -23.18 -7.59
CA GLN A 295 -12.05 -23.94 -7.28
C GLN A 295 -11.43 -24.64 -8.51
N ASP A 296 -12.26 -25.03 -9.48
CA ASP A 296 -11.84 -25.79 -10.67
C ASP A 296 -11.86 -24.96 -11.96
N ASP A 297 -12.44 -23.77 -11.91
CA ASP A 297 -12.50 -22.82 -13.04
C ASP A 297 -11.82 -21.51 -12.62
N LEU A 298 -10.57 -21.37 -13.07
CA LEU A 298 -9.69 -20.26 -12.75
C LEU A 298 -9.94 -19.01 -13.63
N ILE A 299 -11.07 -18.94 -14.36
CA ILE A 299 -11.45 -17.72 -15.08
C ILE A 299 -11.67 -16.60 -14.06
N ILE A 300 -10.95 -15.49 -14.23
CA ILE A 300 -11.06 -14.31 -13.38
C ILE A 300 -12.38 -13.60 -13.70
N MET A 301 -13.26 -13.56 -12.70
CA MET A 301 -14.58 -12.95 -12.75
C MET A 301 -14.61 -11.57 -12.10
N GLY A 302 -13.57 -11.22 -11.33
CA GLY A 302 -13.51 -9.95 -10.63
C GLY A 302 -12.08 -9.50 -10.38
N VAL A 303 -11.83 -8.21 -10.59
CA VAL A 303 -10.63 -7.50 -10.14
C VAL A 303 -11.10 -6.40 -9.20
N VAL A 304 -10.73 -6.51 -7.93
CA VAL A 304 -11.21 -5.66 -6.83
C VAL A 304 -10.05 -4.89 -6.22
N ASP A 305 -10.32 -4.02 -5.25
CA ASP A 305 -9.27 -3.36 -4.47
C ASP A 305 -8.31 -2.44 -5.25
N LEU A 306 -8.87 -1.59 -6.12
CA LEU A 306 -8.14 -0.61 -6.95
C LEU A 306 -7.69 0.61 -6.12
N GLU A 307 -6.97 0.35 -5.03
CA GLU A 307 -6.48 1.36 -4.10
C GLU A 307 -5.06 1.83 -4.43
N TRP A 308 -4.69 3.02 -3.96
CA TRP A 308 -3.35 3.60 -4.18
C TRP A 308 -3.03 3.71 -5.67
N VAL A 309 -4.02 4.18 -6.43
CA VAL A 309 -3.98 4.32 -7.88
C VAL A 309 -3.56 5.74 -8.29
N TYR A 310 -2.68 5.82 -9.27
CA TYR A 310 -2.12 7.09 -9.75
C TYR A 310 -1.58 6.95 -11.17
N ALA A 311 -1.30 8.08 -11.83
CA ALA A 311 -0.53 8.09 -13.06
C ALA A 311 0.97 8.04 -12.72
N GLY A 312 1.71 7.08 -13.27
CA GLY A 312 3.13 6.85 -12.95
C GLY A 312 3.98 6.34 -14.12
N PRO A 313 5.28 6.09 -13.89
CA PRO A 313 6.22 5.68 -14.95
C PRO A 313 5.80 4.40 -15.69
N ALA A 314 5.86 4.41 -17.02
CA ALA A 314 5.56 3.22 -17.83
C ALA A 314 6.48 2.03 -17.51
N GLN A 315 7.77 2.32 -17.31
CA GLN A 315 8.77 1.32 -16.95
C GLN A 315 8.60 0.75 -15.53
N LEU A 316 7.94 1.50 -14.63
CA LEU A 316 7.57 0.99 -13.32
C LEU A 316 6.38 0.02 -13.44
N PHE A 317 5.37 0.36 -14.24
CA PHE A 317 4.23 -0.52 -14.54
C PHE A 317 4.68 -1.83 -15.18
N ALA A 318 5.50 -1.72 -16.24
CA ALA A 318 5.98 -2.85 -17.04
C ALA A 318 7.32 -3.38 -16.55
N SER A 319 7.56 -3.32 -15.24
CA SER A 319 8.70 -3.98 -14.60
C SER A 319 8.41 -5.47 -14.40
N ALA A 320 9.46 -6.30 -14.25
CA ALA A 320 9.29 -7.69 -13.84
C ALA A 320 8.42 -7.76 -12.57
N PRO A 321 7.31 -8.54 -12.58
CA PRO A 321 6.33 -8.44 -11.50
C PRO A 321 6.84 -9.03 -10.19
N TRP A 322 6.79 -8.24 -9.11
CA TRP A 322 7.19 -8.69 -7.78
C TRP A 322 6.24 -9.75 -7.21
N TRP A 323 4.96 -9.77 -7.63
CA TRP A 323 3.90 -10.60 -7.06
C TRP A 323 3.85 -12.04 -7.59
N LEU A 324 4.80 -12.49 -8.41
CA LEU A 324 4.78 -13.82 -9.04
C LEU A 324 4.69 -14.98 -8.03
N LEU A 325 5.10 -14.77 -6.78
CA LEU A 325 4.93 -15.76 -5.72
C LEU A 325 3.89 -15.36 -4.67
N PHE A 326 3.11 -14.30 -4.91
CA PHE A 326 2.25 -13.63 -3.92
C PHE A 326 2.99 -12.97 -2.76
N ASP A 327 4.32 -13.02 -2.80
CA ASP A 327 5.21 -12.50 -1.78
C ASP A 327 6.19 -11.51 -2.42
N ARG A 328 6.34 -10.35 -1.80
CA ARG A 328 7.21 -9.29 -2.30
C ARG A 328 8.64 -9.61 -1.85
N PRO A 329 9.67 -9.51 -2.72
CA PRO A 329 11.04 -9.88 -2.37
C PRO A 329 11.76 -9.04 -1.30
N ILE A 330 11.05 -8.43 -0.36
CA ILE A 330 11.56 -7.48 0.64
C ILE A 330 11.51 -8.03 2.07
N ASP A 331 10.96 -9.23 2.26
CA ASP A 331 10.87 -9.90 3.56
C ASP A 331 12.11 -10.78 3.82
N ASP A 332 12.39 -11.07 5.09
CA ASP A 332 13.53 -11.86 5.59
C ASP A 332 13.56 -13.28 4.96
N ASN A 333 12.40 -13.76 4.49
CA ASN A 333 12.28 -15.01 3.72
C ASN A 333 13.12 -15.03 2.42
N TRP A 334 13.51 -13.86 1.93
CA TRP A 334 14.33 -13.67 0.73
C TRP A 334 15.81 -13.42 1.01
N ASP A 335 16.21 -13.42 2.28
CA ASP A 335 17.59 -13.20 2.67
C ASP A 335 18.49 -14.34 2.21
N ALA A 336 19.70 -13.99 1.78
CA ALA A 336 20.71 -14.96 1.38
C ALA A 336 21.20 -15.73 2.62
N VAL A 337 21.19 -17.06 2.55
CA VAL A 337 21.77 -17.93 3.57
C VAL A 337 23.13 -18.40 3.06
N ASP A 338 24.20 -18.08 3.78
CA ASP A 338 25.59 -18.43 3.42
C ASP A 338 26.04 -17.91 2.04
N GLY A 339 25.49 -16.77 1.59
CA GLY A 339 25.83 -16.14 0.31
C GLY A 339 25.16 -16.76 -0.92
N GLU A 340 24.30 -17.77 -0.74
CA GLU A 340 23.51 -18.38 -1.81
C GLU A 340 22.09 -17.79 -1.86
N PRO A 341 21.51 -17.53 -3.05
CA PRO A 341 20.13 -17.11 -3.16
C PRO A 341 19.19 -18.18 -2.56
N PRO A 342 18.23 -17.79 -1.71
CA PRO A 342 17.34 -18.75 -1.08
C PRO A 342 16.51 -19.50 -2.13
N LYS A 343 15.98 -20.69 -1.77
CA LYS A 343 15.17 -21.52 -2.68
C LYS A 343 14.03 -20.73 -3.35
N ILE A 344 13.46 -19.78 -2.62
CA ILE A 344 12.40 -18.86 -3.09
C ILE A 344 12.84 -18.03 -4.30
N ALA A 345 14.09 -17.57 -4.36
CA ALA A 345 14.60 -16.79 -5.48
C ALA A 345 14.66 -17.62 -6.78
N LYS A 346 15.14 -18.88 -6.71
CA LYS A 346 15.15 -19.79 -7.87
C LYS A 346 13.73 -20.04 -8.39
N ARG A 347 12.77 -20.17 -7.46
CA ARG A 347 11.36 -20.33 -7.80
C ARG A 347 10.79 -19.08 -8.45
N TYR A 348 11.09 -17.90 -7.93
CA TYR A 348 10.67 -16.63 -8.53
C TYR A 348 11.13 -16.51 -9.98
N PHE A 349 12.40 -16.77 -10.27
CA PHE A 349 12.91 -16.73 -11.65
C PHE A 349 12.26 -17.78 -12.57
N LYS A 350 11.93 -18.99 -12.07
CA LYS A 350 11.12 -19.96 -12.83
C LYS A 350 9.77 -19.37 -13.25
N HIS A 351 9.08 -18.72 -12.31
CA HIS A 351 7.79 -18.09 -12.58
C HIS A 351 7.92 -16.83 -13.45
N LEU A 352 9.01 -16.08 -13.34
CA LEU A 352 9.31 -14.92 -14.18
C LEU A 352 9.47 -15.34 -15.64
N GLU A 353 10.23 -16.40 -15.91
CA GLU A 353 10.39 -16.93 -17.27
C GLU A 353 9.07 -17.45 -17.85
N MET A 354 8.26 -18.13 -17.03
CA MET A 354 6.90 -18.53 -17.43
C MET A 354 6.06 -17.30 -17.77
N PHE A 355 6.06 -16.28 -16.93
CA PHE A 355 5.28 -15.06 -17.13
C PHE A 355 5.74 -14.30 -18.38
N LYS A 356 7.04 -14.11 -18.59
CA LYS A 356 7.61 -13.46 -19.78
C LYS A 356 7.17 -14.14 -21.07
N ARG A 357 7.22 -15.48 -21.10
CA ARG A 357 6.72 -16.25 -22.26
C ARG A 357 5.24 -15.98 -22.51
N VAL A 358 4.41 -16.11 -21.48
CA VAL A 358 2.95 -15.91 -21.57
C VAL A 358 2.62 -14.48 -22.01
N LEU A 359 3.28 -13.49 -21.42
CA LEU A 359 3.13 -12.08 -21.77
C LEU A 359 3.49 -11.84 -23.24
N GLY A 360 4.63 -12.37 -23.72
CA GLY A 360 5.02 -12.25 -25.12
C GLY A 360 4.04 -12.92 -26.08
N GLU A 361 3.45 -14.07 -25.70
CA GLU A 361 2.40 -14.72 -26.49
C GLU A 361 1.10 -13.91 -26.54
N GLU A 362 0.68 -13.28 -25.44
CA GLU A 362 -0.52 -12.43 -25.42
C GLU A 362 -0.29 -11.10 -26.15
N GLU A 363 0.86 -10.47 -25.94
CA GLU A 363 1.23 -9.22 -26.60
C GLU A 363 1.44 -9.41 -28.11
N GLY A 364 1.95 -10.57 -28.54
CA GLY A 364 2.06 -10.93 -29.96
C GLY A 364 0.73 -11.05 -30.70
N LYS A 365 -0.41 -11.06 -29.99
CA LYS A 365 -1.76 -10.98 -30.59
C LYS A 365 -2.18 -9.54 -30.91
N LEU A 366 -1.48 -8.56 -30.35
CA LEU A 366 -1.72 -7.13 -30.56
C LEU A 366 -0.92 -6.61 -31.76
N PRO A 367 -1.27 -5.43 -32.30
CA PRO A 367 -0.45 -4.77 -33.32
C PRO A 367 0.98 -4.50 -32.83
N GLU A 368 1.96 -4.55 -33.73
CA GLU A 368 3.38 -4.36 -33.39
C GLU A 368 3.68 -3.03 -32.69
N SER A 369 2.89 -1.98 -32.98
CA SER A 369 2.98 -0.67 -32.31
C SER A 369 2.60 -0.69 -30.83
N GLN A 370 2.09 -1.81 -30.31
CA GLN A 370 1.73 -2.00 -28.90
C GLN A 370 2.62 -3.05 -28.22
N ASN A 371 3.70 -3.48 -28.88
CA ASN A 371 4.66 -4.45 -28.36
C ASN A 371 5.75 -3.73 -27.53
N GLU A 372 5.36 -3.27 -26.35
CA GLU A 372 6.16 -2.43 -25.45
C GLU A 372 6.33 -3.07 -24.07
N VAL A 373 5.33 -3.79 -23.57
CA VAL A 373 5.29 -4.31 -22.21
C VAL A 373 6.27 -5.46 -22.02
N SER A 374 6.29 -6.47 -22.91
CA SER A 374 7.27 -7.58 -22.80
C SER A 374 8.70 -7.09 -22.92
N LYS A 375 8.96 -6.07 -23.77
CA LYS A 375 10.28 -5.45 -23.92
C LYS A 375 10.71 -4.72 -22.66
N LEU A 376 9.81 -3.95 -22.03
CA LEU A 376 10.09 -3.28 -20.76
C LEU A 376 10.32 -4.27 -19.62
N VAL A 377 9.54 -5.36 -19.56
CA VAL A 377 9.74 -6.42 -18.57
C VAL A 377 11.12 -7.06 -18.74
N ALA A 378 11.48 -7.47 -19.96
CA ALA A 378 12.79 -8.02 -20.27
C ALA A 378 13.92 -7.04 -19.96
N TRP A 379 13.79 -5.78 -20.38
CA TRP A 379 14.76 -4.72 -20.07
C TRP A 379 14.93 -4.53 -18.56
N SER A 380 13.85 -4.56 -17.77
CA SER A 380 13.93 -4.36 -16.32
C SER A 380 14.71 -5.45 -15.61
N GLU A 381 14.65 -6.69 -16.11
CA GLU A 381 15.45 -7.81 -15.62
C GLU A 381 16.92 -7.69 -16.09
N GLU A 382 17.14 -7.48 -17.38
CA GLU A 382 18.48 -7.39 -17.99
C GLU A 382 19.31 -6.21 -17.46
N SER A 383 18.67 -5.09 -17.13
CA SER A 383 19.29 -3.90 -16.54
C SER A 383 19.41 -3.96 -15.02
N GLY A 384 18.64 -4.83 -14.37
CA GLY A 384 18.46 -4.84 -12.91
C GLY A 384 17.49 -3.76 -12.40
N ALA A 385 16.89 -2.94 -13.28
CA ALA A 385 15.93 -1.91 -12.90
C ALA A 385 14.71 -2.47 -12.15
N MET A 386 14.35 -3.74 -12.35
CA MET A 386 13.27 -4.36 -11.57
C MET A 386 13.52 -4.33 -10.05
N TRP A 387 14.77 -4.51 -9.62
CA TRP A 387 15.14 -4.46 -8.21
C TRP A 387 15.09 -3.03 -7.69
N PHE A 388 15.57 -2.08 -8.49
CA PHE A 388 15.47 -0.66 -8.21
C PHE A 388 14.01 -0.22 -8.04
N HIS A 389 13.14 -0.62 -8.98
CA HIS A 389 11.70 -0.36 -8.95
C HIS A 389 11.03 -0.91 -7.69
N MET A 390 11.39 -2.12 -7.25
CA MET A 390 10.85 -2.71 -6.01
C MET A 390 11.22 -1.88 -4.77
N LEU A 391 12.42 -1.31 -4.73
CA LEU A 391 12.87 -0.46 -3.61
C LEU A 391 12.16 0.89 -3.61
N VAL A 392 12.13 1.59 -4.76
CA VAL A 392 11.55 2.94 -4.83
C VAL A 392 10.03 2.97 -4.69
N SER A 393 9.35 1.84 -4.91
CA SER A 393 7.90 1.68 -4.76
C SER A 393 7.47 1.05 -3.43
N ASN A 394 8.40 0.80 -2.51
CA ASN A 394 8.09 0.26 -1.19
C ASN A 394 8.38 1.28 -0.09
N GLY A 395 7.54 1.38 0.94
CA GLY A 395 7.84 2.18 2.13
C GLY A 395 8.89 1.52 3.02
N PHE A 396 9.60 2.32 3.83
CA PHE A 396 10.60 1.84 4.79
C PHE A 396 11.76 1.08 4.11
N PHE A 397 12.61 1.81 3.39
CA PHE A 397 13.81 1.22 2.79
C PHE A 397 14.71 0.53 3.83
N GLU A 398 15.09 -0.71 3.52
CA GLU A 398 16.03 -1.51 4.31
C GLU A 398 17.11 -2.08 3.37
N SER A 399 18.38 -1.80 3.68
CA SER A 399 19.54 -2.15 2.85
C SER A 399 19.87 -3.64 2.82
N THR A 400 19.28 -4.43 3.71
CA THR A 400 19.45 -5.88 3.82
C THR A 400 18.51 -6.67 2.90
N THR A 401 17.48 -6.01 2.36
CA THR A 401 16.48 -6.68 1.51
C THR A 401 17.08 -7.26 0.23
N CYS A 402 16.47 -8.35 -0.25
CA CYS A 402 16.89 -9.02 -1.48
C CYS A 402 17.12 -8.07 -2.69
N PRO A 403 16.25 -7.08 -2.99
CA PRO A 403 16.45 -6.22 -4.15
C PRO A 403 17.68 -5.33 -3.97
N CYS A 404 17.96 -4.87 -2.75
CA CYS A 404 19.18 -4.10 -2.46
C CYS A 404 20.42 -4.97 -2.65
N PHE A 405 20.41 -6.19 -2.11
CA PHE A 405 21.48 -7.17 -2.31
C PHE A 405 21.74 -7.47 -3.80
N GLN A 406 20.68 -7.64 -4.61
CA GLN A 406 20.82 -7.88 -6.06
C GLN A 406 21.47 -6.69 -6.79
N LEU A 407 21.14 -5.45 -6.41
CA LEU A 407 21.81 -4.26 -6.94
C LEU A 407 23.27 -4.17 -6.48
N GLN A 408 23.55 -4.48 -5.21
CA GLN A 408 24.92 -4.53 -4.67
C GLN A 408 25.79 -5.53 -5.45
N GLN A 409 25.29 -6.74 -5.73
CA GLN A 409 26.00 -7.74 -6.52
C GLN A 409 26.30 -7.25 -7.95
N ARG A 410 25.37 -6.52 -8.56
CA ARG A 410 25.58 -5.93 -9.89
C ARG A 410 26.63 -4.82 -9.90
N VAL A 411 26.66 -3.98 -8.87
CA VAL A 411 27.67 -2.91 -8.73
C VAL A 411 29.04 -3.48 -8.33
N GLY A 412 29.05 -4.56 -7.56
CA GLY A 412 30.21 -5.17 -6.93
C GLY A 412 30.38 -4.67 -5.49
N ALA A 413 30.56 -5.60 -4.54
CA ALA A 413 30.60 -5.31 -3.10
C ALA A 413 31.67 -4.27 -2.73
N GLU A 414 32.90 -4.42 -3.23
CA GLU A 414 34.00 -3.47 -2.98
C GLU A 414 33.65 -2.06 -3.49
N LYS A 415 33.07 -1.97 -4.69
CA LYS A 415 32.68 -0.69 -5.30
C LYS A 415 31.50 -0.05 -4.57
N TRP A 416 30.58 -0.85 -4.02
CA TRP A 416 29.47 -0.38 -3.19
C TRP A 416 29.99 0.18 -1.87
N GLU A 417 30.87 -0.55 -1.18
CA GLU A 417 31.50 -0.13 0.07
C GLU A 417 32.33 1.15 -0.10
N GLU A 418 33.14 1.23 -1.17
CA GLU A 418 33.86 2.47 -1.52
C GLU A 418 32.94 3.68 -1.73
N GLN A 419 31.75 3.46 -2.31
CA GLN A 419 30.77 4.53 -2.51
C GLN A 419 30.13 4.95 -1.19
N ILE A 420 29.84 4.00 -0.29
CA ILE A 420 29.40 4.31 1.07
C ILE A 420 30.45 5.19 1.77
N VAL A 421 31.72 4.79 1.76
CA VAL A 421 32.80 5.59 2.37
C VAL A 421 32.84 7.02 1.81
N LYS A 422 32.73 7.18 0.49
CA LYS A 422 32.70 8.50 -0.17
C LYS A 422 31.47 9.34 0.22
N VAL A 423 30.35 8.71 0.51
CA VAL A 423 29.15 9.40 1.04
C VAL A 423 29.44 9.93 2.44
N PHE A 424 30.08 9.13 3.30
CA PHE A 424 30.39 9.52 4.69
C PHE A 424 31.55 10.52 4.83
N ASP A 425 32.35 10.73 3.78
CA ASP A 425 33.26 11.87 3.71
C ASP A 425 32.51 13.23 3.68
N GLN A 426 31.20 13.23 3.45
CA GLN A 426 30.35 14.41 3.48
C GLN A 426 29.87 14.72 4.91
N LYS A 427 29.58 16.00 5.19
CA LYS A 427 29.18 16.45 6.53
C LYS A 427 27.73 16.07 6.91
N GLU A 428 26.84 16.04 5.93
CA GLU A 428 25.40 15.85 6.15
C GLU A 428 25.02 14.49 6.78
N PRO A 429 25.55 13.34 6.32
CA PRO A 429 25.24 12.04 6.93
C PRO A 429 25.57 12.00 8.42
N GLY A 430 26.74 12.52 8.81
CA GLY A 430 27.16 12.61 10.22
C GLY A 430 26.20 13.45 11.06
N GLU A 431 25.76 14.61 10.56
CA GLU A 431 24.81 15.47 11.28
C GLU A 431 23.43 14.83 11.50
N ILE A 432 23.02 13.92 10.60
CA ILE A 432 21.77 13.16 10.74
C ILE A 432 21.94 12.09 11.81
N LEU A 433 23.02 11.30 11.72
CA LEU A 433 23.28 10.19 12.63
C LEU A 433 23.60 10.65 14.06
N ASP A 434 24.32 11.76 14.23
CA ASP A 434 24.62 12.38 15.52
C ASP A 434 23.36 12.72 16.34
N LYS A 435 22.23 13.00 15.66
CA LYS A 435 20.94 13.30 16.29
C LYS A 435 20.18 12.04 16.71
N LYS A 436 20.42 10.90 16.06
CA LYS A 436 19.61 9.68 16.22
C LYS A 436 19.60 9.10 17.63
N PRO A 437 20.70 9.10 18.40
CA PRO A 437 20.65 8.69 19.81
C PRO A 437 19.69 9.53 20.66
N GLY A 438 19.61 10.85 20.38
CA GLY A 438 18.68 11.77 21.04
C GLY A 438 17.23 11.50 20.63
N ASP A 439 16.99 11.31 19.32
CA ASP A 439 15.68 10.95 18.79
C ASP A 439 15.16 9.63 19.40
N MET A 440 16.02 8.60 19.47
CA MET A 440 15.70 7.31 20.09
C MET A 440 15.37 7.44 21.58
N LYS A 441 16.08 8.31 22.31
CA LYS A 441 15.76 8.59 23.71
C LYS A 441 14.36 9.22 23.83
N LEU A 442 14.06 10.23 23.01
CA LEU A 442 12.76 10.88 22.99
C LEU A 442 11.63 9.90 22.59
N TYR A 443 11.88 9.03 21.61
CA TYR A 443 10.95 7.97 21.23
C TYR A 443 10.62 7.03 22.39
N ASN A 444 11.65 6.57 23.12
CA ASN A 444 11.45 5.70 24.29
C ASN A 444 10.69 6.42 25.41
N GLU A 445 10.98 7.70 25.67
CA GLU A 445 10.22 8.50 26.64
C GLU A 445 8.74 8.62 26.26
N ARG A 446 8.44 8.82 24.97
CA ARG A 446 7.06 8.82 24.45
C ARG A 446 6.38 7.46 24.62
N LEU A 447 7.08 6.36 24.36
CA LEU A 447 6.53 5.02 24.54
C LEU A 447 6.21 4.71 26.00
N GLU A 448 7.07 5.09 26.96
CA GLU A 448 6.78 4.89 28.38
C GLU A 448 5.55 5.69 28.82
N LYS A 449 5.42 6.94 28.36
CA LYS A 449 4.21 7.75 28.56
C LYS A 449 2.95 7.08 28.01
N ILE A 450 3.04 6.49 26.82
CA ILE A 450 1.92 5.74 26.23
C ILE A 450 1.57 4.52 27.08
N ARG A 451 2.56 3.79 27.60
CA ARG A 451 2.32 2.65 28.51
C ARG A 451 1.62 3.08 29.79
N GLU A 452 1.96 4.23 30.36
CA GLU A 452 1.27 4.80 31.52
C GLU A 452 -0.20 5.10 31.21
N ILE A 453 -0.47 5.76 30.07
CA ILE A 453 -1.84 6.04 29.61
C ILE A 453 -2.64 4.73 29.41
N LEU A 454 -2.02 3.70 28.83
CA LEU A 454 -2.63 2.38 28.68
C LEU A 454 -2.90 1.71 30.03
N GLY A 455 -2.04 1.93 31.03
CA GLY A 455 -2.26 1.50 32.41
C GLY A 455 -3.52 2.12 33.01
N TRP A 456 -3.75 3.42 32.79
CA TRP A 456 -5.00 4.08 33.20
C TRP A 456 -6.23 3.53 32.49
N LEU A 457 -6.12 3.19 31.20
CA LEU A 457 -7.21 2.54 30.47
C LEU A 457 -7.49 1.14 31.04
N GLY A 458 -6.45 0.36 31.35
CA GLY A 458 -6.58 -1.01 31.87
C GLY A 458 -7.18 -1.08 33.27
N CYS A 459 -6.96 -0.06 34.10
CA CYS A 459 -7.61 0.08 35.41
C CYS A 459 -8.95 0.84 35.35
N GLU A 460 -9.50 1.06 34.15
CA GLU A 460 -10.75 1.79 33.93
C GLU A 460 -10.73 3.23 34.51
N ALA A 461 -9.57 3.86 34.65
CA ALA A 461 -9.47 5.24 35.14
C ALA A 461 -9.80 6.29 34.06
N ILE A 462 -9.74 5.90 32.77
CA ILE A 462 -10.10 6.72 31.62
C ILE A 462 -10.86 5.91 30.56
N THR A 463 -11.65 6.61 29.73
CA THR A 463 -12.34 5.98 28.59
C THR A 463 -11.39 5.78 27.39
N LYS A 464 -11.74 4.87 26.46
CA LYS A 464 -11.01 4.68 25.20
C LYS A 464 -10.82 5.99 24.41
N LYS A 465 -11.86 6.84 24.37
CA LYS A 465 -11.81 8.14 23.68
C LYS A 465 -10.81 9.11 24.31
N ASN A 466 -10.76 9.16 25.65
CA ASN A 466 -9.80 9.98 26.39
C ASN A 466 -8.38 9.44 26.20
N CYS A 467 -8.19 8.12 26.24
CA CYS A 467 -6.92 7.44 25.95
C CYS A 467 -6.38 7.78 24.54
N ILE A 468 -7.21 7.66 23.49
CA ILE A 468 -6.84 8.04 22.11
C ILE A 468 -6.38 9.50 22.04
N SER A 469 -7.11 10.42 22.67
CA SER A 469 -6.74 11.84 22.67
C SER A 469 -5.38 12.09 23.33
N ARG A 470 -5.11 11.43 24.46
CA ARG A 470 -3.84 11.57 25.18
C ARG A 470 -2.68 10.97 24.39
N ILE A 471 -2.86 9.79 23.81
CA ILE A 471 -1.83 9.17 22.95
C ILE A 471 -1.54 10.06 21.73
N ARG A 472 -2.58 10.59 21.08
CA ARG A 472 -2.42 11.51 19.94
C ARG A 472 -1.57 12.73 20.30
N ASN A 473 -1.75 13.29 21.49
CA ASN A 473 -0.93 14.40 21.97
C ASN A 473 0.53 13.98 22.18
N VAL A 474 0.78 12.78 22.71
CA VAL A 474 2.15 12.27 22.94
C VAL A 474 2.90 12.01 21.62
N VAL A 475 2.22 11.47 20.61
CA VAL A 475 2.84 11.18 19.30
C VAL A 475 2.96 12.42 18.41
N GLY A 476 2.09 13.41 18.60
CA GLY A 476 2.08 14.66 17.83
C GLY A 476 3.38 15.47 17.93
N LYS A 477 3.66 16.30 16.91
CA LYS A 477 4.76 17.29 16.92
C LYS A 477 4.40 18.45 17.88
N GLY A 478 4.42 18.20 19.19
CA GLY A 478 4.06 19.19 20.20
C GLY A 478 4.28 18.72 21.64
N ALA A 479 5.36 19.25 22.24
CA ALA A 479 5.55 19.52 23.65
C ALA A 479 5.72 18.38 24.69
N SER A 480 6.75 18.62 25.47
CA SER A 480 6.96 18.35 26.89
C SER A 480 5.81 18.76 27.82
N GLU A 481 4.55 18.46 27.48
CA GLU A 481 3.46 18.60 28.45
C GLU A 481 3.54 17.42 29.44
N GLU A 482 3.51 17.75 30.73
CA GLU A 482 3.20 16.78 31.78
C GLU A 482 1.83 16.19 31.43
N ILE A 483 1.75 14.86 31.33
CA ILE A 483 0.45 14.22 31.14
C ILE A 483 -0.26 14.34 32.48
N GLU A 484 -1.25 15.22 32.57
CA GLU A 484 -2.02 15.37 33.80
C GLU A 484 -2.69 14.04 34.16
N GLU A 485 -2.45 13.54 35.38
CA GLU A 485 -3.16 12.36 35.87
C GLU A 485 -4.68 12.52 35.68
N PRO A 486 -5.41 11.42 35.43
CA PRO A 486 -6.87 11.47 35.40
C PRO A 486 -7.40 12.07 36.70
N SER A 487 -8.20 13.12 36.56
CA SER A 487 -8.83 13.80 37.69
C SER A 487 -9.72 12.84 38.48
N LEU A 488 -9.99 13.13 39.76
CA LEU A 488 -10.96 12.33 40.54
C LEU A 488 -12.32 12.27 39.83
N LEU A 489 -12.73 13.35 39.15
CA LEU A 489 -13.98 13.37 38.41
C LEU A 489 -13.97 12.38 37.24
N GLU A 490 -12.87 12.27 36.48
CA GLU A 490 -12.72 11.28 35.42
C GLU A 490 -12.73 9.84 35.96
N ARG A 491 -12.13 9.62 37.15
CA ARG A 491 -12.12 8.31 37.83
C ARG A 491 -13.49 7.88 38.36
N PHE A 492 -14.38 8.83 38.69
CA PHE A 492 -15.69 8.56 39.31
C PHE A 492 -16.90 8.84 38.40
N ALA A 493 -16.71 9.41 37.20
CA ALA A 493 -17.77 9.71 36.24
C ALA A 493 -18.11 8.55 35.29
N LEU A 494 -17.46 7.39 35.45
CA LEU A 494 -17.94 6.17 34.80
C LEU A 494 -19.31 5.82 35.40
N PRO A 495 -20.34 5.54 34.57
CA PRO A 495 -21.64 5.17 35.09
C PRO A 495 -21.48 3.95 36.01
N TRP A 496 -21.99 4.05 37.24
CA TRP A 496 -22.29 2.83 38.00
C TRP A 496 -23.27 2.01 37.15
N LEU A 497 -22.86 0.78 36.82
CA LEU A 497 -23.57 -0.17 35.96
C LEU A 497 -25.09 -0.19 36.15
#